data_AF-A0A673GZP7-F1
#
_entry.id   AF-A0A673GZP7-F1
#
_cell.length_a   1.000
_cell.length_b   1.000
_cell.length_c   1.000
_cell.angle_alpha   90.00
_cell.angle_beta   90.00
_cell.angle_gamma   90.00
#
_symmetry.space_group_name_H-M   'P 1'
#
loop_
_entity.id
_entity.type
_entity.pdbx_description
1 polymer ?
#
loop_
_entity_poly.entity_id
_entity_poly.type
_entity_poly.pdbx_seq_one_letter_code
_entity_poly.pdbx_strand_id
1 'polypeptide(L)'
;MRYQRLYVKFLENVNKKDYVRVCSRKPWHRPVKVKAEPPPKKRKKWLKEMPSSSDSDSFPDPPSEDEGVGINSRAMREMFRSYVEMLVSTALDPDMIQALEDTNDELYLPPMRKIDSILNEQKRRLLRRVNMSVQHQEALHMFPQMTADPLDSGAVKVHLGGESYNRKTLNRVKRSLPKQQDLKLSTETCRIYSLYHSLHHYKYHTFLHCKKEAAEEDPGQEEVVQQCMANQGWLETLFNSFIELLTLSTKA
;
A
#
# COMPACT_ATOMS: atom_id res chain seq x y z
N MET A 1 31.30 -8.06 19.39
CA MET A 1 30.06 -7.32 19.08
C MET A 1 29.21 -8.16 18.13
N ARG A 2 27.89 -8.28 18.35
CA ARG A 2 27.00 -9.12 17.54
C ARG A 2 26.45 -8.32 16.37
N TYR A 3 26.74 -8.75 15.15
CA TYR A 3 26.23 -8.17 13.92
C TYR A 3 24.72 -8.41 13.78
N GLN A 4 23.94 -7.36 13.47
CA GLN A 4 22.53 -7.50 13.10
C GLN A 4 22.37 -7.35 11.58
N ARG A 5 22.03 -8.44 10.92
CA ARG A 5 21.86 -8.52 9.46
C ARG A 5 20.47 -7.97 9.09
N LEU A 6 20.41 -6.80 8.47
CA LEU A 6 19.19 -6.20 7.91
C LEU A 6 18.90 -6.87 6.55
N TYR A 7 17.67 -7.36 6.36
CA TYR A 7 17.24 -7.94 5.09
C TYR A 7 16.31 -6.93 4.41
N VAL A 8 16.75 -6.39 3.28
CA VAL A 8 15.88 -5.71 2.32
C VAL A 8 15.40 -6.80 1.37
N LYS A 9 14.11 -7.15 1.44
CA LYS A 9 13.52 -8.16 0.55
C LYS A 9 12.21 -7.64 0.00
N PHE A 10 12.14 -7.58 -1.32
CA PHE A 10 10.96 -7.24 -2.07
C PHE A 10 9.87 -8.30 -1.84
N LEU A 11 8.63 -7.89 -1.53
CA LEU A 11 7.49 -8.81 -1.55
C LEU A 11 7.16 -9.13 -3.01
N GLU A 12 7.76 -10.20 -3.52
CA GLU A 12 7.28 -10.90 -4.71
C GLU A 12 5.95 -11.58 -4.38
N ASN A 13 4.88 -11.29 -5.14
CA ASN A 13 4.11 -12.31 -5.87
C ASN A 13 2.92 -11.67 -6.62
N VAL A 14 2.61 -12.00 -7.87
CA VAL A 14 2.80 -13.30 -8.59
C VAL A 14 3.88 -13.26 -9.69
N ASN A 15 4.50 -12.11 -9.98
CA ASN A 15 5.54 -12.05 -11.02
C ASN A 15 6.57 -10.93 -10.77
N LYS A 16 7.54 -11.26 -9.89
CA LYS A 16 8.89 -10.69 -9.65
C LYS A 16 9.25 -9.26 -10.11
N LYS A 17 8.60 -8.18 -9.64
CA LYS A 17 9.14 -6.79 -9.69
C LYS A 17 8.64 -5.88 -8.53
N ASP A 18 9.59 -5.36 -7.73
CA ASP A 18 9.75 -4.07 -7.02
C ASP A 18 8.70 -3.42 -6.06
N TYR A 19 8.66 -3.78 -4.75
CA TYR A 19 8.64 -2.83 -3.59
C TYR A 19 9.59 -3.16 -2.41
N VAL A 20 10.20 -2.14 -1.79
CA VAL A 20 11.16 -2.25 -0.66
C VAL A 20 10.48 -2.57 0.68
N ARG A 21 10.86 -3.66 1.34
CA ARG A 21 10.49 -3.99 2.75
C ARG A 21 11.72 -3.92 3.66
N VAL A 22 11.62 -3.21 4.78
CA VAL A 22 12.70 -3.09 5.79
C VAL A 22 12.36 -3.96 7.01
N CYS A 23 13.16 -4.98 7.32
CA CYS A 23 12.95 -5.85 8.48
C CYS A 23 14.24 -6.21 9.23
N SER A 24 14.15 -6.27 10.57
CA SER A 24 15.27 -6.54 11.50
C SER A 24 15.47 -8.02 11.88
N ARG A 25 14.70 -8.95 11.28
CA ARG A 25 14.71 -10.40 11.58
C ARG A 25 14.67 -11.26 10.30
N LYS A 26 15.35 -12.43 10.32
CA LYS A 26 15.37 -13.42 9.22
C LYS A 26 13.96 -13.98 8.95
N PRO A 27 13.46 -14.00 7.70
CA PRO A 27 12.24 -14.74 7.35
C PRO A 27 12.53 -16.25 7.35
N TRP A 28 11.76 -17.01 8.13
CA TRP A 28 11.79 -18.47 8.08
C TRP A 28 10.89 -18.98 6.95
N HIS A 29 11.43 -19.84 6.09
CA HIS A 29 10.63 -20.66 5.18
C HIS A 29 10.06 -21.84 5.97
N ARG A 30 8.72 -21.92 6.13
CA ARG A 30 8.07 -23.20 6.45
C ARG A 30 7.82 -23.94 5.14
N PRO A 31 8.30 -25.19 4.98
CA PRO A 31 7.88 -26.04 3.88
C PRO A 31 6.39 -26.38 4.03
N VAL A 32 5.64 -26.23 2.94
CA VAL A 32 4.26 -26.68 2.80
C VAL A 32 4.25 -28.21 2.87
N LYS A 33 3.58 -28.78 3.89
CA LYS A 33 3.24 -30.21 3.91
C LYS A 33 1.88 -30.42 3.25
N VAL A 34 1.88 -31.34 2.28
CA VAL A 34 0.73 -31.84 1.53
C VAL A 34 -0.11 -32.81 2.38
N LYS A 35 -1.45 -32.67 2.25
CA LYS A 35 -2.60 -33.56 2.58
C LYS A 35 -2.46 -34.68 3.63
N ALA A 36 -3.43 -34.71 4.56
CA ALA A 36 -4.09 -35.94 5.04
C ALA A 36 -5.51 -35.63 5.57
N GLU A 37 -6.42 -36.61 5.38
CA GLU A 37 -7.88 -36.68 5.64
C GLU A 37 -8.38 -36.38 7.09
N PRO A 38 -9.70 -36.14 7.29
CA PRO A 38 -10.32 -35.94 8.59
C PRO A 38 -10.87 -37.26 9.18
N PRO A 39 -10.80 -37.47 10.52
CA PRO A 39 -12.01 -37.94 11.24
C PRO A 39 -11.99 -37.59 12.76
N PRO A 40 -12.98 -38.01 13.59
CA PRO A 40 -14.43 -37.82 13.47
C PRO A 40 -15.05 -37.22 14.75
N LYS A 41 -16.33 -36.85 14.62
CA LYS A 41 -17.29 -36.41 15.66
C LYS A 41 -17.20 -37.23 16.96
N LYS A 42 -17.14 -36.55 18.11
CA LYS A 42 -17.67 -37.08 19.39
C LYS A 42 -18.61 -36.09 20.06
N ARG A 43 -19.85 -36.56 20.14
CA ARG A 43 -21.05 -35.99 20.76
C ARG A 43 -21.08 -36.42 22.23
N LYS A 44 -21.46 -35.52 23.14
CA LYS A 44 -22.30 -35.71 24.36
C LYS A 44 -21.92 -34.63 25.40
N LYS A 45 -22.76 -34.15 26.32
CA LYS A 45 -24.21 -33.91 26.46
C LYS A 45 -24.34 -33.45 27.94
N TRP A 46 -25.02 -32.32 28.20
CA TRP A 46 -25.71 -31.95 29.45
C TRP A 46 -24.79 -31.60 30.65
N LEU A 47 -25.04 -30.64 31.57
CA LEU A 47 -26.27 -30.04 32.13
C LEU A 47 -25.86 -28.86 33.06
N LYS A 48 -26.78 -27.88 33.25
CA LYS A 48 -27.02 -27.10 34.50
C LYS A 48 -25.95 -26.08 34.96
N GLU A 49 -26.20 -24.90 35.53
CA GLU A 49 -27.39 -24.16 36.02
C GLU A 49 -27.14 -22.65 35.88
N MET A 50 -28.23 -21.85 35.91
CA MET A 50 -28.16 -20.45 36.36
C MET A 50 -28.27 -20.39 37.89
N PRO A 51 -27.71 -19.35 38.50
CA PRO A 51 -28.58 -18.47 39.28
C PRO A 51 -28.34 -16.97 39.03
N SER A 52 -29.40 -16.23 39.33
CA SER A 52 -29.52 -14.78 39.38
C SER A 52 -28.69 -14.14 40.50
N SER A 53 -28.08 -12.98 40.26
CA SER A 53 -28.12 -11.86 41.22
C SER A 53 -27.76 -10.53 40.56
N SER A 54 -28.52 -9.50 40.94
CA SER A 54 -28.27 -8.08 40.80
C SER A 54 -26.93 -7.67 41.41
N ASP A 55 -26.22 -6.70 40.82
CA ASP A 55 -25.73 -5.50 41.50
C ASP A 55 -25.06 -4.51 40.51
N SER A 56 -25.41 -3.25 40.68
CA SER A 56 -24.84 -2.09 39.99
C SER A 56 -23.39 -1.89 40.40
N ASP A 57 -22.52 -1.59 39.43
CA ASP A 57 -21.37 -0.74 39.70
C ASP A 57 -20.89 0.00 38.46
N SER A 58 -20.45 1.23 38.71
CA SER A 58 -20.16 2.27 37.73
C SER A 58 -18.92 1.93 36.91
N PHE A 59 -19.02 2.00 35.58
CA PHE A 59 -17.86 1.88 34.69
C PHE A 59 -17.21 3.25 34.47
N PRO A 60 -15.90 3.39 34.66
CA PRO A 60 -15.17 4.56 34.21
C PRO A 60 -15.08 4.58 32.67
N ASP A 61 -15.18 5.77 32.09
CA ASP A 61 -15.03 6.01 30.66
C ASP A 61 -13.80 5.28 30.08
N PRO A 62 -13.92 4.60 28.93
CA PRO A 62 -12.76 4.04 28.26
C PRO A 62 -11.85 5.19 27.78
N PRO A 63 -10.51 5.04 27.91
CA PRO A 63 -9.59 5.97 27.27
C PRO A 63 -9.83 5.89 25.76
N SER A 64 -9.77 7.05 25.11
CA SER A 64 -9.86 7.21 23.66
C SER A 64 -8.85 6.30 22.93
N GLU A 65 -9.28 5.10 22.57
CA GLU A 65 -8.52 4.16 21.78
C GLU A 65 -8.77 4.40 20.28
N ASP A 66 -7.68 4.73 19.61
CA ASP A 66 -7.29 4.12 18.34
C ASP A 66 -8.03 4.55 17.06
N GLU A 67 -7.55 5.63 16.46
CA GLU A 67 -7.80 6.00 15.05
C GLU A 67 -7.35 4.93 14.02
N GLY A 68 -6.83 3.78 14.46
CA GLY A 68 -6.40 2.65 13.63
C GLY A 68 -7.53 1.72 13.17
N VAL A 69 -8.68 1.69 13.85
CA VAL A 69 -9.77 0.72 13.57
C VAL A 69 -10.64 1.12 12.37
N GLY A 70 -10.79 2.42 12.08
CA GLY A 70 -11.69 2.91 11.02
C GLY A 70 -11.26 2.58 9.58
N ILE A 71 -9.96 2.35 9.37
CA ILE A 71 -9.34 2.18 8.03
C ILE A 71 -9.49 0.74 7.51
N ASN A 72 -9.76 -0.24 8.39
CA ASN A 72 -10.02 -1.63 7.99
C ASN A 72 -11.51 -1.96 7.88
N SER A 73 -12.35 -0.94 7.79
CA SER A 73 -13.79 -1.09 7.69
C SER A 73 -14.23 -1.61 6.32
N ARG A 74 -15.40 -2.25 6.28
CA ARG A 74 -16.06 -2.65 5.03
C ARG A 74 -16.24 -1.46 4.07
N ALA A 75 -16.61 -0.30 4.61
CA ALA A 75 -16.75 0.93 3.82
C ALA A 75 -15.42 1.36 3.16
N MET A 76 -14.30 1.26 3.88
CA MET A 76 -12.98 1.56 3.32
C MET A 76 -12.56 0.56 2.24
N ARG A 77 -12.94 -0.73 2.37
CA ARG A 77 -12.74 -1.75 1.33
C ARG A 77 -13.54 -1.47 0.07
N GLU A 78 -14.82 -1.13 0.20
CA GLU A 78 -15.69 -0.78 -0.93
C GLU A 78 -15.18 0.48 -1.64
N MET A 79 -14.80 1.50 -0.88
CA MET A 79 -14.18 2.72 -1.42
C MET A 79 -12.86 2.42 -2.17
N PHE A 80 -12.00 1.58 -1.59
CA PHE A 80 -10.76 1.17 -2.24
C PHE A 80 -11.03 0.35 -3.51
N ARG A 81 -12.06 -0.50 -3.50
CA ARG A 81 -12.48 -1.27 -4.68
C ARG A 81 -12.88 -0.33 -5.83
N SER A 82 -13.74 0.67 -5.58
CA SER A 82 -14.10 1.68 -6.59
C SER A 82 -12.89 2.47 -7.08
N TYR A 83 -11.94 2.77 -6.20
CA TYR A 83 -10.68 3.42 -6.59
C TYR A 83 -9.84 2.55 -7.53
N VAL A 84 -9.71 1.24 -7.26
CA VAL A 84 -8.99 0.31 -8.13
C VAL A 84 -9.70 0.15 -9.48
N GLU A 85 -11.03 0.06 -9.47
CA GLU A 85 -11.84 -0.03 -10.69
C GLU A 85 -11.63 1.17 -11.63
N MET A 86 -11.59 2.37 -11.07
CA MET A 86 -11.23 3.59 -11.81
C MET A 86 -9.81 3.51 -12.39
N LEU A 87 -8.84 2.98 -11.64
CA LEU A 87 -7.47 2.81 -12.14
C LEU A 87 -7.34 1.75 -13.24
N VAL A 88 -8.13 0.67 -13.17
CA VAL A 88 -8.25 -0.33 -14.24
C VAL A 88 -8.84 0.33 -15.48
N SER A 89 -9.92 1.08 -15.33
CA SER A 89 -10.54 1.83 -16.43
C SER A 89 -9.55 2.84 -17.04
N THR A 90 -8.77 3.53 -16.21
CA THR A 90 -7.70 4.44 -16.66
C THR A 90 -6.57 3.72 -17.40
N ALA A 91 -6.31 2.45 -17.09
CA ALA A 91 -5.31 1.67 -17.78
C ALA A 91 -5.74 1.27 -19.20
N LEU A 92 -7.06 1.19 -19.42
CA LEU A 92 -7.70 0.88 -20.70
C LEU A 92 -7.99 2.15 -21.53
N ASP A 93 -8.30 3.26 -20.86
CA ASP A 93 -8.52 4.57 -21.48
C ASP A 93 -7.70 5.66 -20.73
N PRO A 94 -6.63 6.21 -21.35
CA PRO A 94 -5.79 7.22 -20.72
C PRO A 94 -6.49 8.56 -20.45
N ASP A 95 -7.65 8.81 -21.07
CA ASP A 95 -8.44 10.04 -20.89
C ASP A 95 -9.51 9.89 -19.79
N MET A 96 -9.68 8.69 -19.23
CA MET A 96 -10.69 8.37 -18.20
C MET A 96 -10.71 9.38 -17.05
N ILE A 97 -9.56 9.69 -16.44
CA ILE A 97 -9.50 10.63 -15.32
C ILE A 97 -9.99 12.02 -15.74
N GLN A 98 -9.62 12.47 -16.94
CA GLN A 98 -10.03 13.78 -17.45
C GLN A 98 -11.54 13.79 -17.70
N ALA A 99 -12.08 12.74 -18.32
CA ALA A 99 -13.52 12.61 -18.56
C ALA A 99 -14.34 12.60 -17.26
N LEU A 100 -13.87 11.90 -16.23
CA LEU A 100 -14.50 11.92 -14.90
C LEU A 100 -14.51 13.33 -14.28
N GLU A 101 -13.39 14.06 -14.38
CA GLU A 101 -13.29 15.43 -13.88
C GLU A 101 -14.20 16.40 -14.64
N ASP A 102 -14.25 16.29 -15.98
CA ASP A 102 -15.06 17.15 -16.85
C ASP A 102 -16.57 16.96 -16.65
N THR A 103 -16.98 15.73 -16.30
CA THR A 103 -18.37 15.36 -16.03
C THR A 103 -18.76 15.47 -14.56
N ASN A 104 -17.80 15.76 -13.66
CA ASN A 104 -17.95 15.72 -12.21
C ASN A 104 -18.62 14.41 -11.72
N ASP A 105 -18.07 13.28 -12.16
CA ASP A 105 -18.59 11.95 -11.87
C ASP A 105 -18.75 11.70 -10.35
N GLU A 106 -19.94 11.28 -9.93
CA GLU A 106 -20.28 11.06 -8.52
C GLU A 106 -19.86 9.67 -8.01
N LEU A 107 -19.53 8.74 -8.90
CA LEU A 107 -19.22 7.36 -8.55
C LEU A 107 -17.75 7.18 -8.16
N TYR A 108 -16.82 7.63 -9.00
CA TYR A 108 -15.39 7.39 -8.90
C TYR A 108 -14.61 8.57 -8.31
N LEU A 109 -15.05 9.82 -8.52
CA LEU A 109 -14.32 10.98 -7.96
C LEU A 109 -14.31 10.99 -6.42
N PRO A 110 -15.41 10.71 -5.70
CA PRO A 110 -15.37 10.74 -4.24
C PRO A 110 -14.42 9.70 -3.64
N PRO A 111 -14.43 8.41 -4.05
CA PRO A 111 -13.42 7.44 -3.62
C PRO A 111 -12.00 7.88 -3.96
N MET A 112 -11.75 8.35 -5.19
CA MET A 112 -10.43 8.82 -5.62
C MET A 112 -9.90 9.95 -4.74
N ARG A 113 -10.69 11.00 -4.54
CA ARG A 113 -10.34 12.15 -3.69
C ARG A 113 -10.10 11.72 -2.25
N LYS A 114 -10.88 10.77 -1.73
CA LYS A 114 -10.73 10.28 -0.36
C LYS A 114 -9.43 9.48 -0.17
N ILE A 115 -9.09 8.57 -1.08
CA ILE A 115 -7.80 7.85 -1.07
C ILE A 115 -6.63 8.83 -1.19
N ASP A 116 -6.69 9.75 -2.15
CA ASP A 116 -5.64 10.76 -2.36
C ASP A 116 -5.47 11.65 -1.11
N SER A 117 -6.56 11.99 -0.41
CA SER A 117 -6.51 12.71 0.86
C SER A 117 -5.84 11.90 1.98
N ILE A 118 -6.13 10.61 2.10
CA ILE A 118 -5.53 9.74 3.13
C ILE A 118 -4.01 9.64 2.91
N LEU A 119 -3.58 9.41 1.66
CA LEU A 119 -2.16 9.34 1.30
C LEU A 119 -1.43 10.65 1.59
N ASN A 120 -2.03 11.79 1.21
CA ASN A 120 -1.44 13.10 1.46
C ASN A 120 -1.38 13.44 2.95
N GLU A 121 -2.36 13.02 3.75
CA GLU A 121 -2.30 13.19 5.21
C GLU A 121 -1.13 12.43 5.82
N GLN A 122 -0.92 11.17 5.43
CA GLN A 122 0.24 10.40 5.91
C GLN A 122 1.57 11.02 5.46
N LYS A 123 1.67 11.55 4.23
CA LYS A 123 2.86 12.28 3.79
C LYS A 123 3.14 13.51 4.64
N ARG A 124 2.12 14.31 4.94
CA ARG A 124 2.25 15.49 5.83
C ARG A 124 2.69 15.09 7.23
N ARG A 125 2.20 13.96 7.77
CA ARG A 125 2.66 13.40 9.05
C ARG A 125 4.15 13.07 9.03
N LEU A 126 4.63 12.37 8.00
CA LEU A 126 6.05 12.01 7.87
C LEU A 126 6.96 13.24 7.73
N LEU A 127 6.55 14.28 7.00
CA LEU A 127 7.32 15.52 6.87
C LEU A 127 7.51 16.26 8.20
N ARG A 128 6.59 16.08 9.16
CA ARG A 128 6.75 16.65 10.51
C ARG A 128 7.79 15.91 11.35
N ARG A 129 8.18 14.69 10.97
CA ARG A 129 9.14 13.86 11.72
C ARG A 129 10.57 13.97 11.22
N VAL A 130 10.78 14.50 10.02
CA VAL A 130 12.11 14.63 9.42
C VAL A 130 12.22 15.95 8.66
N ASN A 131 13.38 16.61 8.78
CA ASN A 131 13.66 17.78 7.98
C ASN A 131 14.04 17.36 6.54
N MET A 132 13.04 17.22 5.68
CA MET A 132 13.21 16.89 4.26
C MET A 132 13.27 18.18 3.43
N SER A 133 14.47 18.51 2.94
CA SER A 133 14.67 19.72 2.13
C SER A 133 13.78 19.72 0.88
N VAL A 134 13.48 20.91 0.35
CA VAL A 134 12.69 21.06 -0.89
C VAL A 134 13.34 20.29 -2.04
N GLN A 135 14.68 20.36 -2.16
CA GLN A 135 15.45 19.63 -3.17
C GLN A 135 15.27 18.11 -3.06
N HIS A 136 15.28 17.55 -1.84
CA HIS A 136 15.00 16.13 -1.64
C HIS A 136 13.57 15.77 -2.00
N GLN A 137 12.59 16.61 -1.65
CA GLN A 137 11.19 16.38 -2.02
C GLN A 137 11.02 16.37 -3.55
N GLU A 138 11.60 17.35 -4.25
CA GLU A 138 11.56 17.42 -5.72
C GLU A 138 12.19 16.18 -6.36
N ALA A 139 13.36 15.74 -5.88
CA ALA A 139 14.01 14.54 -6.36
C ALA A 139 13.12 13.29 -6.12
N LEU A 140 12.55 13.16 -4.92
CA LEU A 140 11.65 12.05 -4.59
C LEU A 140 10.36 12.06 -5.41
N HIS A 141 9.85 13.22 -5.83
CA HIS A 141 8.62 13.30 -6.63
C HIS A 141 8.86 13.05 -8.12
N MET A 142 10.09 13.30 -8.59
CA MET A 142 10.45 13.17 -10.00
C MET A 142 10.61 11.71 -10.42
N PHE A 143 11.06 10.85 -9.51
CA PHE A 143 11.52 9.50 -9.80
C PHE A 143 10.69 8.44 -9.08
N PRO A 144 9.85 7.64 -9.78
CA PRO A 144 8.96 6.68 -9.14
C PRO A 144 9.66 5.43 -8.59
N GLN A 145 10.97 5.23 -8.84
CA GLN A 145 11.74 4.12 -8.30
C GLN A 145 12.77 4.62 -7.29
N MET A 146 12.93 3.89 -6.19
CA MET A 146 13.90 4.18 -5.14
C MET A 146 14.56 2.88 -4.70
N THR A 147 15.89 2.85 -4.70
CA THR A 147 16.70 1.76 -4.14
C THR A 147 17.65 2.33 -3.09
N ALA A 148 18.15 1.47 -2.20
CA ALA A 148 18.93 1.89 -1.05
C ALA A 148 20.01 0.84 -0.75
N ASP A 149 21.27 1.25 -0.87
CA ASP A 149 22.43 0.40 -0.62
C ASP A 149 23.10 0.77 0.70
N PRO A 150 23.32 -0.20 1.61
CA PRO A 150 24.01 0.06 2.87
C PRO A 150 25.48 0.41 2.62
N LEU A 151 25.99 1.37 3.38
CA LEU A 151 27.40 1.73 3.41
C LEU A 151 28.04 1.22 4.71
N ASP A 152 29.33 0.91 4.64
CA ASP A 152 30.11 0.42 5.80
C ASP A 152 30.15 1.42 6.97
N SER A 153 29.88 2.70 6.70
CA SER A 153 29.82 3.77 7.70
C SER A 153 28.50 3.82 8.50
N GLY A 154 27.58 2.86 8.33
CA GLY A 154 26.24 2.87 8.94
C GLY A 154 25.24 3.83 8.27
N ALA A 155 25.66 4.48 7.17
CA ALA A 155 24.82 5.30 6.32
C ALA A 155 24.24 4.47 5.17
N VAL A 156 23.25 5.02 4.47
CA VAL A 156 22.58 4.38 3.33
C VAL A 156 22.70 5.32 2.14
N LYS A 157 23.11 4.76 0.99
CA LYS A 157 23.13 5.45 -0.29
C LYS A 157 21.83 5.15 -1.03
N VAL A 158 20.97 6.16 -1.16
CA VAL A 158 19.69 6.07 -1.85
C VAL A 158 19.88 6.48 -3.30
N HIS A 159 19.40 5.64 -4.22
CA HIS A 159 19.37 5.92 -5.66
C HIS A 159 17.91 6.09 -6.08
N LEU A 160 17.63 7.17 -6.83
CA LEU A 160 16.30 7.48 -7.36
C LEU A 160 16.30 7.30 -8.88
N GLY A 161 15.29 6.64 -9.43
CA GLY A 161 15.22 6.34 -10.86
C GLY A 161 13.80 6.07 -11.38
N GLY A 162 13.74 5.46 -12.56
CA GLY A 162 12.50 5.25 -13.30
C GLY A 162 12.12 6.42 -14.20
N GLU A 163 11.26 6.16 -15.18
CA GLU A 163 10.75 7.20 -16.07
C GLU A 163 9.74 8.09 -15.33
N SER A 164 9.86 9.40 -15.51
CA SER A 164 8.89 10.36 -14.98
C SER A 164 7.49 10.13 -15.57
N TYR A 165 6.46 10.56 -14.86
CA TYR A 165 5.07 10.42 -15.30
C TYR A 165 4.25 11.67 -15.00
N ASN A 166 3.17 11.86 -15.74
CA ASN A 166 2.20 12.92 -15.49
C ASN A 166 1.35 12.52 -14.27
N ARG A 167 1.39 13.30 -13.18
CA ARG A 167 0.67 12.97 -11.95
C ARG A 167 -0.86 13.04 -12.07
N LYS A 168 -1.40 13.72 -13.09
CA LYS A 168 -2.83 13.78 -13.37
C LYS A 168 -3.29 12.55 -14.17
N THR A 169 -2.61 12.28 -15.29
CA THR A 169 -3.04 11.23 -16.23
C THR A 169 -2.37 9.88 -16.00
N LEU A 170 -1.37 9.82 -15.11
CA LEU A 170 -0.53 8.63 -14.83
C LEU A 170 0.30 8.13 -16.03
N ASN A 171 0.30 8.86 -17.15
CA ASN A 171 1.05 8.51 -18.34
C ASN A 171 2.56 8.75 -18.17
N ARG A 172 3.37 7.83 -18.69
CA ARG A 172 4.82 7.98 -18.74
C ARG A 172 5.20 9.16 -19.63
N VAL A 173 6.15 9.95 -19.17
CA VAL A 173 6.70 11.08 -19.91
C VAL A 173 8.19 10.83 -20.12
N LYS A 174 8.59 10.67 -21.38
CA LYS A 174 10.00 10.63 -21.77
C LYS A 174 10.55 12.05 -21.73
N ARG A 175 11.35 12.35 -20.70
CA ARG A 175 12.12 13.61 -20.58
C ARG A 175 13.60 13.27 -20.54
N SER A 176 14.44 14.13 -21.11
CA SER A 176 15.88 14.07 -20.82
C SER A 176 16.06 14.49 -19.37
N LEU A 177 16.35 13.53 -18.51
CA LEU A 177 16.45 13.77 -17.07
C LEU A 177 17.86 14.27 -16.73
N PRO A 178 18.00 15.17 -15.73
CA PRO A 178 19.28 15.43 -15.09
C PRO A 178 19.89 14.12 -14.58
N LYS A 179 21.23 14.07 -14.43
CA LYS A 179 21.91 12.92 -13.79
C LYS A 179 21.20 12.56 -12.48
N GLN A 180 20.91 11.26 -12.31
CA GLN A 180 20.35 10.72 -11.07
C GLN A 180 21.17 11.20 -9.88
N GLN A 181 20.48 11.72 -8.85
CA GLN A 181 21.12 12.20 -7.63
C GLN A 181 21.08 11.12 -6.56
N ASP A 182 22.25 10.75 -6.08
CA ASP A 182 22.37 9.83 -4.95
C ASP A 182 22.29 10.60 -3.65
N LEU A 183 21.45 10.14 -2.73
CA LEU A 183 21.30 10.75 -1.41
C LEU A 183 21.99 9.88 -0.38
N LYS A 184 22.82 10.50 0.48
CA LYS A 184 23.41 9.80 1.62
C LYS A 184 22.59 10.12 2.86
N LEU A 185 21.91 9.11 3.40
CA LEU A 185 21.01 9.25 4.55
C LEU A 185 21.42 8.33 5.70
N SER A 186 20.97 8.63 6.92
CA SER A 186 21.01 7.65 8.00
C SER A 186 20.00 6.53 7.75
N THR A 187 20.18 5.38 8.41
CA THR A 187 19.22 4.26 8.29
C THR A 187 17.81 4.66 8.73
N GLU A 188 17.67 5.48 9.78
CA GLU A 188 16.37 5.93 10.28
C GLU A 188 15.71 6.93 9.34
N THR A 189 16.48 7.93 8.87
CA THR A 189 16.02 8.91 7.89
C THR A 189 15.60 8.23 6.58
N CYS A 190 16.36 7.24 6.12
CA CYS A 190 16.03 6.48 4.91
C CYS A 190 14.66 5.80 5.01
N ARG A 191 14.27 5.28 6.19
CA ARG A 191 12.95 4.65 6.38
C ARG A 191 11.82 5.66 6.15
N ILE A 192 11.94 6.87 6.71
CA ILE A 192 10.94 7.93 6.53
C ILE A 192 10.89 8.37 5.05
N TYR A 193 12.04 8.48 4.39
CA TYR A 193 12.12 8.81 2.95
C TYR A 193 11.44 7.74 2.09
N SER A 194 11.68 6.46 2.37
CA SER A 194 11.05 5.35 1.64
C SER A 194 9.53 5.30 1.81
N LEU A 195 9.02 5.61 3.01
CA LEU A 195 7.57 5.67 3.25
C LEU A 195 6.94 6.89 2.55
N TYR A 196 7.58 8.05 2.65
CA TYR A 196 7.14 9.26 1.97
C TYR A 196 7.10 9.07 0.44
N HIS A 197 8.14 8.44 -0.12
CA HIS A 197 8.24 8.07 -1.54
C HIS A 197 7.12 7.11 -1.96
N SER A 198 6.93 6.02 -1.20
CA SER A 198 5.87 5.04 -1.44
C SER A 198 4.48 5.68 -1.42
N LEU A 199 4.20 6.56 -0.46
CA LEU A 199 2.93 7.30 -0.40
C LEU A 199 2.77 8.29 -1.57
N HIS A 200 3.85 8.95 -1.99
CA HIS A 200 3.79 9.89 -3.11
C HIS A 200 3.42 9.18 -4.41
N HIS A 201 4.03 8.03 -4.67
CA HIS A 201 3.86 7.28 -5.91
C HIS A 201 2.77 6.21 -5.84
N TYR A 202 2.07 6.07 -4.71
CA TYR A 202 1.11 5.00 -4.47
C TYR A 202 0.09 4.85 -5.62
N LYS A 203 -0.56 5.95 -6.03
CA LYS A 203 -1.54 5.94 -7.14
C LYS A 203 -0.95 5.43 -8.46
N TYR A 204 0.24 5.92 -8.81
CA TYR A 204 0.92 5.53 -10.04
C TYR A 204 1.32 4.05 -10.02
N HIS A 205 1.85 3.60 -8.89
CA HIS A 205 2.27 2.22 -8.69
C HIS A 205 1.09 1.24 -8.70
N THR A 206 -0.02 1.58 -8.04
CA THR A 206 -1.28 0.82 -8.12
C THR A 206 -1.83 0.81 -9.55
N PHE A 207 -1.77 1.93 -10.27
CA PHE A 207 -2.12 2.00 -11.68
C PHE A 207 -1.27 1.06 -12.56
N LEU A 208 0.04 0.95 -12.32
CA LEU A 208 0.88 -0.01 -13.03
C LEU A 208 0.49 -1.47 -12.73
N HIS A 209 0.03 -1.78 -11.51
CA HIS A 209 -0.55 -3.09 -11.21
C HIS A 209 -1.85 -3.32 -11.97
N CYS A 210 -2.74 -2.32 -12.03
CA CYS A 210 -4.00 -2.40 -12.78
C CYS A 210 -3.73 -2.60 -14.27
N LYS A 211 -2.77 -1.86 -14.85
CA LYS A 211 -2.36 -2.00 -16.24
C LYS A 211 -1.79 -3.39 -16.56
N LYS A 212 -1.12 -4.02 -15.61
CA LYS A 212 -0.62 -5.39 -15.76
C LYS A 212 -1.75 -6.42 -15.69
N GLU A 213 -2.69 -6.23 -14.76
CA GLU A 213 -3.85 -7.11 -14.62
C GLU A 213 -4.78 -7.01 -15.85
N ALA A 214 -4.93 -5.81 -16.40
CA ALA A 214 -5.74 -5.52 -17.59
C ALA A 214 -5.06 -5.88 -18.93
N ALA A 215 -3.83 -6.41 -18.91
CA ALA A 215 -3.06 -6.72 -20.12
C ALA A 215 -3.34 -8.14 -20.68
N GLU A 216 -4.34 -8.84 -20.16
CA GLU A 216 -4.78 -10.15 -20.65
C GLU A 216 -5.66 -9.97 -21.92
N GLU A 217 -5.47 -10.81 -22.95
CA GLU A 217 -5.84 -10.52 -24.35
C GLU A 217 -7.34 -10.41 -24.70
N ASP A 218 -7.66 -9.36 -25.50
CA ASP A 218 -8.78 -9.07 -26.41
C ASP A 218 -10.27 -9.26 -25.98
N PRO A 219 -10.71 -8.98 -24.74
CA PRO A 219 -12.12 -8.69 -24.47
C PRO A 219 -12.39 -7.19 -24.69
N GLY A 220 -13.67 -6.81 -24.80
CA GLY A 220 -14.05 -5.38 -24.76
C GLY A 220 -13.61 -4.71 -23.45
N GLN A 221 -13.41 -3.38 -23.45
CA GLN A 221 -12.92 -2.65 -22.26
C GLN A 221 -13.73 -2.97 -20.99
N GLU A 222 -15.06 -3.00 -21.08
CA GLU A 222 -15.95 -3.34 -19.97
C GLU A 222 -15.71 -4.76 -19.43
N GLU A 223 -15.52 -5.74 -20.32
CA GLU A 223 -15.25 -7.13 -19.93
C GLU A 223 -13.92 -7.26 -19.19
N VAL A 224 -12.88 -6.54 -19.62
CA VAL A 224 -11.59 -6.50 -18.91
C VAL A 224 -11.74 -5.92 -17.51
N VAL A 225 -12.50 -4.83 -17.35
CA VAL A 225 -12.79 -4.26 -16.02
C VAL A 225 -13.49 -5.30 -15.15
N GLN A 226 -14.57 -5.90 -15.63
CA GLN A 226 -15.31 -6.91 -14.86
C GLN A 226 -14.44 -8.10 -14.46
N GLN A 227 -13.57 -8.59 -15.36
CA GLN A 227 -12.63 -9.68 -15.08
C GLN A 227 -11.62 -9.31 -13.98
N CYS A 228 -10.99 -8.13 -14.08
CA CYS A 228 -10.08 -7.64 -13.05
C CYS A 228 -10.79 -7.53 -11.69
N MET A 229 -12.01 -6.97 -11.70
CA MET A 229 -12.80 -6.76 -10.49
C MET A 229 -13.41 -8.05 -9.91
N ALA A 230 -13.48 -9.13 -10.70
CA ALA A 230 -13.82 -10.48 -10.25
C ALA A 230 -12.66 -11.18 -9.53
N ASN A 231 -11.42 -10.76 -9.76
CA ASN A 231 -10.23 -11.30 -9.08
C ASN A 231 -10.13 -10.78 -7.63
N GLN A 232 -10.92 -11.38 -6.73
CA GLN A 232 -10.95 -11.00 -5.32
C GLN A 232 -9.59 -11.16 -4.62
N GLY A 233 -8.80 -12.17 -4.99
CA GLY A 233 -7.48 -12.41 -4.39
C GLY A 233 -6.48 -11.29 -4.70
N TRP A 234 -6.51 -10.78 -5.93
CA TRP A 234 -5.70 -9.63 -6.34
C TRP A 234 -6.13 -8.35 -5.63
N LEU A 235 -7.44 -8.06 -5.60
CA LEU A 235 -7.98 -6.87 -4.90
C LEU A 235 -7.64 -6.88 -3.41
N GLU A 236 -7.80 -8.02 -2.74
CA GLU A 236 -7.41 -8.17 -1.35
C GLU A 236 -5.91 -7.96 -1.14
N THR A 237 -5.06 -8.41 -2.07
CA THR A 237 -3.61 -8.17 -2.00
C THR A 237 -3.28 -6.68 -2.11
N LEU A 238 -3.94 -5.96 -3.02
CA LEU A 238 -3.78 -4.50 -3.15
C LEU A 238 -4.26 -3.76 -1.90
N PHE A 239 -5.43 -4.14 -1.36
CA PHE A 239 -5.98 -3.52 -0.15
C PHE A 239 -5.09 -3.78 1.07
N ASN A 240 -4.63 -5.02 1.28
CA ASN A 240 -3.74 -5.34 2.40
C ASN A 240 -2.42 -4.57 2.31
N SER A 241 -1.89 -4.38 1.10
CA SER A 241 -0.68 -3.57 0.86
C SER A 241 -0.92 -2.09 1.16
N PHE A 242 -2.10 -1.56 0.80
CA PHE A 242 -2.51 -0.19 1.16
C PHE A 242 -2.54 0.01 2.68
N ILE A 243 -3.20 -0.89 3.40
CA ILE A 243 -3.31 -0.83 4.86
C ILE A 243 -1.95 -1.00 5.53
N GLU A 244 -1.09 -1.91 5.04
CA GLU A 244 0.27 -2.06 5.55
C GLU A 244 1.05 -0.75 5.39
N LEU A 245 0.98 -0.09 4.23
CA LEU A 245 1.64 1.20 4.00
C LEU A 245 1.16 2.28 4.96
N LEU A 246 -0.16 2.41 5.17
CA LEU A 246 -0.72 3.39 6.11
C LEU A 246 -0.30 3.08 7.55
N THR A 247 -0.29 1.81 7.93
CA THR A 247 0.11 1.36 9.27
C THR A 247 1.58 1.64 9.54
N LEU A 248 2.46 1.34 8.56
CA LEU A 248 3.89 1.62 8.66
C LEU A 248 4.14 3.14 8.73
N SER A 249 3.42 3.93 7.93
CA SER A 249 3.55 5.40 7.93
C SER A 249 3.08 6.04 9.23
N THR A 250 2.07 5.46 9.88
CA THR A 250 1.59 5.94 11.18
C THR A 250 2.57 5.63 12.32
N LYS A 251 3.28 4.50 12.23
CA LYS A 251 4.24 4.05 13.25
C LYS A 251 5.65 4.64 13.08
N ALA A 252 6.02 4.97 11.85
CA ALA A 252 7.35 5.45 11.47
C ALA A 252 7.62 6.88 11.90
#